data_AF-R7A131-F1
#
_entry.id   AF-R7A131-F1
#
_cell.length_a   1.000
_cell.length_b   1.000
_cell.length_c   1.000
_cell.angle_alpha   90.00
_cell.angle_beta   90.00
_cell.angle_gamma   90.00
#
_symmetry.space_group_name_H-M   'P 1'
#
loop_
_entity.id
_entity.type
_entity.pdbx_description
1 polymer ?
#
loop_
_entity_poly.entity_id
_entity_poly.type
_entity_poly.pdbx_seq_one_letter_code
_entity_poly.pdbx_strand_id
1 'polypeptide(L)'
;MAYGLSDTALWILYIVSDAAEPCTQQDLCRQCCFPKQTINTAINHLIRDGYLTLETLPGTRNSKRIMLTDTGHALMQTTIDPLKQAEDAAYGNFSDAERQCYLELTRRLNTNLREELQAQLKRRTL
;
A
#
# COMPACT_ATOMS: atom_id res chain seq x y z
N MET A 1 -11.77 8.46 10.41
CA MET A 1 -11.80 7.07 9.96
C MET A 1 -12.83 6.96 8.85
N ALA A 2 -12.39 6.99 7.60
CA ALA A 2 -13.28 6.70 6.48
C ALA A 2 -13.63 5.20 6.51
N TYR A 3 -14.88 4.84 6.26
CA TYR A 3 -15.34 3.46 6.14
C TYR A 3 -15.14 2.54 7.36
N GLY A 4 -14.93 3.10 8.57
CA GLY A 4 -14.76 2.30 9.79
C GLY A 4 -13.44 1.54 9.91
N LEU A 5 -12.49 1.79 9.00
CA LEU A 5 -11.15 1.20 9.01
C LEU A 5 -10.12 2.17 9.60
N SER A 6 -9.04 1.63 10.16
CA SER A 6 -7.84 2.43 10.42
C SER A 6 -7.13 2.76 9.12
N ASP A 7 -6.39 3.87 9.09
CA ASP A 7 -5.69 4.30 7.88
C ASP A 7 -4.70 3.22 7.38
N THR A 8 -4.00 2.54 8.30
CA THR A 8 -3.12 1.42 7.94
C THR A 8 -3.89 0.26 7.32
N ALA A 9 -5.05 -0.12 7.88
CA ALA A 9 -5.86 -1.19 7.32
C ALA A 9 -6.38 -0.84 5.91
N LEU A 10 -6.83 0.41 5.73
CA LEU A 10 -7.27 0.93 4.44
C LEU A 10 -6.14 0.84 3.39
N TRP A 11 -4.94 1.33 3.71
CA TRP A 11 -3.79 1.28 2.80
C TRP A 11 -3.32 -0.14 2.49
N ILE A 12 -3.36 -1.04 3.47
CA ILE A 12 -3.04 -2.46 3.26
C ILE A 12 -4.01 -3.08 2.25
N LEU A 13 -5.33 -2.88 2.44
CA LEU A 13 -6.34 -3.40 1.53
C LEU A 13 -6.22 -2.76 0.15
N TYR A 14 -5.91 -1.46 0.07
CA TYR A 14 -5.62 -0.77 -1.18
C TYR A 14 -4.47 -1.44 -1.95
N ILE A 15 -3.33 -1.68 -1.30
CA ILE A 15 -2.16 -2.29 -1.95
C ILE A 15 -2.44 -3.74 -2.34
N VAL A 16 -3.08 -4.51 -1.47
CA VAL A 16 -3.44 -5.91 -1.76
C VAL A 16 -4.41 -6.00 -2.94
N SER A 17 -5.33 -5.04 -3.08
CA SER A 17 -6.28 -4.99 -4.21
C SER A 17 -5.61 -4.75 -5.57
N ASP A 18 -4.45 -4.11 -5.59
CA ASP A 18 -3.75 -3.68 -6.81
C ASP A 18 -2.59 -4.61 -7.18
N ALA A 19 -2.30 -5.61 -6.34
CA ALA A 19 -1.14 -6.46 -6.49
C ALA A 19 -1.30 -7.45 -7.66
N ALA A 20 -0.53 -7.24 -8.73
CA ALA A 20 -0.44 -8.18 -9.86
C ALA A 20 0.28 -9.49 -9.49
N GLU A 21 1.12 -9.47 -8.46
CA GLU A 21 1.86 -10.62 -7.92
C GLU A 21 1.47 -10.87 -6.46
N PRO A 22 1.73 -12.08 -5.91
CA PRO A 22 1.44 -12.38 -4.51
C PRO A 22 2.10 -11.37 -3.54
N CYS A 23 1.27 -10.58 -2.86
CA CYS A 23 1.75 -9.58 -1.91
C CYS A 23 2.10 -10.24 -0.56
N THR A 24 3.30 -9.98 -0.02
CA THR A 24 3.69 -10.43 1.32
C THR A 24 3.71 -9.27 2.33
N GLN A 25 3.71 -9.59 3.63
CA GLN A 25 3.90 -8.57 4.67
C GLN A 25 5.25 -7.84 4.53
N GLN A 26 6.28 -8.50 3.99
CA GLN A 26 7.57 -7.86 3.72
C GLN A 26 7.45 -6.83 2.60
N ASP A 27 6.64 -7.10 1.58
CA ASP A 27 6.39 -6.16 0.50
C ASP A 27 5.58 -4.96 1.01
N LEU A 28 4.57 -5.20 1.84
CA LEU A 28 3.86 -4.11 2.52
C LEU A 28 4.82 -3.25 3.36
N CYS A 29 5.77 -3.84 4.09
CA CYS A 29 6.77 -3.06 4.83
C CYS A 29 7.71 -2.24 3.94
N ARG A 30 7.91 -2.64 2.68
CA ARG A 30 8.73 -1.90 1.70
C ARG A 30 7.93 -0.81 0.99
N GLN A 31 6.67 -1.08 0.69
CA GLN A 31 5.78 -0.19 -0.06
C GLN A 31 5.12 0.84 0.83
N CYS A 32 4.81 0.47 2.08
CA CYS A 32 4.25 1.38 3.06
C CYS A 32 5.36 2.03 3.87
N CYS A 33 5.27 3.35 4.07
CA CYS A 33 6.08 4.08 5.05
C CYS A 33 5.60 3.85 6.51
N PHE A 34 5.02 2.68 6.81
CA PHE A 34 4.55 2.34 8.15
C PHE A 34 5.55 1.43 8.88
N PRO A 35 5.72 1.56 10.21
CA PRO A 35 6.50 0.62 10.98
C PRO A 35 6.01 -0.83 10.81
N LYS A 36 6.94 -1.79 10.79
CA LYS A 36 6.62 -3.22 10.68
C LYS A 36 5.59 -3.69 11.72
N GLN A 37 5.70 -3.19 12.95
CA GLN A 37 4.75 -3.53 14.01
C GLN A 37 3.33 -3.05 13.68
N THR A 38 3.19 -1.84 13.12
CA THR A 38 1.90 -1.27 12.71
C THR A 38 1.26 -2.12 11.62
N ILE A 39 2.04 -2.54 10.61
CA ILE A 39 1.57 -3.44 9.54
C ILE A 39 1.14 -4.79 10.11
N ASN A 40 1.97 -5.40 10.96
CA ASN A 40 1.66 -6.71 11.55
C ASN A 40 0.38 -6.68 12.38
N THR A 41 0.20 -5.65 13.22
CA THR A 41 -1.01 -5.51 14.04
C THR A 41 -2.25 -5.31 13.15
N ALA A 42 -2.17 -4.49 12.11
CA ALA A 42 -3.28 -4.27 11.19
C ALA A 42 -3.64 -5.55 10.41
N ILE A 43 -2.66 -6.29 9.90
CA ILE A 43 -2.88 -7.59 9.24
C ILE A 43 -3.54 -8.58 10.19
N ASN A 44 -3.04 -8.71 11.42
CA ASN A 44 -3.61 -9.64 12.38
C ASN A 44 -5.07 -9.28 12.75
N HIS A 45 -5.39 -7.99 12.82
CA HIS A 45 -6.77 -7.54 12.98
C HIS A 45 -7.64 -7.92 11.79
N LEU A 46 -7.20 -7.63 10.57
CA LEU A 46 -7.93 -7.99 9.35
C LEU A 46 -8.13 -9.51 9.21
N ILE A 47 -7.16 -10.33 9.64
CA ILE A 47 -7.31 -11.80 9.68
C ILE A 47 -8.33 -12.23 10.73
N ARG A 48 -8.23 -11.68 11.95
CA ARG A 48 -9.16 -12.00 13.05
C ARG A 48 -10.59 -11.63 12.70
N ASP A 49 -10.77 -10.51 12.00
CA ASP A 49 -12.07 -10.03 11.56
C ASP A 49 -12.55 -10.76 10.28
N GLY A 50 -11.73 -11.69 9.77
CA GLY A 50 -12.08 -12.63 8.71
C GLY A 50 -11.87 -12.12 7.29
N TYR A 51 -11.26 -10.95 7.09
CA TYR A 51 -11.08 -10.32 5.77
C TYR A 51 -9.84 -10.81 5.01
N LEU A 52 -8.82 -11.26 5.74
CA LEU A 52 -7.56 -11.73 5.16
C LEU A 52 -7.19 -13.11 5.68
N THR A 53 -6.38 -13.82 4.90
CA THR A 53 -5.66 -15.02 5.30
C THR A 53 -4.21 -14.95 4.84
N LEU A 54 -3.37 -15.81 5.42
CA LEU A 54 -1.97 -15.95 5.03
C LEU A 54 -1.73 -17.37 4.53
N GLU A 55 -1.20 -17.48 3.31
CA GLU A 55 -0.86 -18.75 2.69
C GLU A 55 0.65 -18.83 2.44
N THR A 56 1.27 -19.93 2.84
CA THR A 56 2.70 -20.15 2.63
C THR A 56 2.99 -20.27 1.13
N LEU A 57 3.95 -19.48 0.64
CA LEU A 57 4.37 -19.57 -0.76
C LEU A 57 5.13 -20.88 -1.00
N PRO A 58 4.77 -21.65 -2.06
CA PRO A 58 5.50 -22.87 -2.43
C PRO A 58 7.00 -22.62 -2.59
N GLY A 59 7.82 -23.55 -2.11
CA GLY A 59 9.28 -23.45 -2.21
C GLY A 59 9.94 -22.48 -1.23
N THR A 60 9.18 -21.82 -0.35
CA THR A 60 9.71 -20.97 0.72
C THR A 60 9.40 -21.57 2.09
N ARG A 61 10.31 -21.39 3.06
CA ARG A 61 10.11 -21.93 4.41
C ARG A 61 9.22 -21.04 5.28
N ASN A 62 9.24 -19.72 5.04
CA ASN A 62 8.63 -18.72 5.92
C ASN A 62 7.88 -17.58 5.19
N SER A 63 7.89 -17.52 3.86
CA SER A 63 7.22 -16.43 3.14
C SER A 63 5.75 -16.77 2.97
N LYS A 64 4.88 -15.83 3.35
CA LYS A 64 3.44 -15.99 3.23
C LYS A 64 2.87 -14.88 2.36
N ARG A 65 2.04 -15.27 1.39
CA ARG A 65 1.21 -14.34 0.63
C ARG A 65 -0.04 -13.99 1.41
N ILE A 66 -0.48 -12.75 1.26
CA ILE A 66 -1.72 -12.23 1.81
C ILE A 66 -2.82 -12.53 0.79
N MET A 67 -3.88 -13.17 1.25
CA MET A 67 -5.02 -13.54 0.43
C MET A 67 -6.28 -12.91 1.01
N LEU A 68 -7.11 -12.33 0.15
CA LEU A 68 -8.46 -11.90 0.51
C LEU A 68 -9.34 -13.13 0.70
N THR A 69 -10.22 -13.06 1.69
CA THR A 69 -11.36 -13.97 1.80
C THR A 69 -12.55 -13.42 1.01
N ASP A 70 -13.61 -14.21 0.88
CA ASP A 70 -14.87 -13.73 0.27
C ASP A 70 -15.44 -12.50 1.01
N THR A 71 -15.37 -12.48 2.34
CA THR A 71 -15.79 -11.31 3.14
C THR A 71 -14.82 -10.14 2.98
N GLY A 72 -13.53 -10.39 2.77
CA GLY A 72 -12.54 -9.37 2.42
C GLY A 72 -12.84 -8.72 1.06
N HIS A 73 -13.19 -9.51 0.06
CA HIS A 73 -13.64 -9.00 -1.24
C HIS A 73 -14.92 -8.15 -1.10
N ALA A 74 -15.90 -8.61 -0.33
CA ALA A 74 -17.13 -7.84 -0.07
C ALA A 74 -16.84 -6.52 0.66
N LEU A 75 -15.92 -6.53 1.63
CA LEU A 75 -15.47 -5.30 2.29
C LEU A 75 -14.86 -4.33 1.29
N MET A 76 -14.00 -4.80 0.38
CA MET A 76 -13.35 -3.94 -0.62
C MET A 76 -14.35 -3.23 -1.53
N GLN A 77 -15.39 -3.92 -1.98
CA GLN A 77 -16.44 -3.34 -2.83
C GLN A 77 -17.15 -2.15 -2.19
N THR A 78 -17.19 -2.09 -0.86
CA THR A 78 -17.84 -1.01 -0.12
C THR A 78 -16.87 0.05 0.41
N THR A 79 -15.56 -0.15 0.22
CA THR A 79 -14.52 0.70 0.83
C THR A 79 -13.41 1.10 -0.15
N ILE A 80 -12.65 0.15 -0.67
CA ILE A 80 -11.51 0.38 -1.57
C ILE A 80 -11.97 0.73 -2.99
N ASP A 81 -12.99 0.07 -3.51
CA ASP A 81 -13.44 0.33 -4.88
C ASP A 81 -14.01 1.76 -5.03
N PRO A 82 -14.88 2.26 -4.12
CA PRO A 82 -15.32 3.66 -4.16
C PRO A 82 -14.17 4.65 -3.96
N LEU A 83 -13.16 4.30 -3.15
CA LEU A 83 -11.97 5.13 -2.96
C LEU A 83 -11.17 5.26 -4.27
N LYS A 84 -10.91 4.15 -4.97
CA LYS A 84 -10.24 4.14 -6.28
C LYS A 84 -11.03 4.94 -7.32
N GLN A 85 -12.34 4.75 -7.37
CA GLN A 85 -13.21 5.52 -8.28
C GLN A 85 -13.18 7.03 -7.98
N ALA A 86 -13.18 7.41 -6.71
CA ALA A 86 -13.06 8.81 -6.32
C ALA A 86 -11.69 9.40 -6.70
N GLU A 87 -10.62 8.61 -6.55
CA GLU A 87 -9.26 9.00 -6.96
C GLU A 87 -9.17 9.17 -8.49
N ASP A 88 -9.69 8.21 -9.26
CA ASP A 88 -9.74 8.27 -10.73
C ASP A 88 -10.53 9.49 -11.21
N ALA A 89 -11.70 9.78 -10.60
CA ALA A 89 -12.49 10.95 -10.91
C ALA A 89 -11.76 12.26 -10.56
N ALA A 90 -11.07 12.31 -9.41
CA ALA A 90 -10.30 13.46 -9.00
C ALA A 90 -9.14 13.73 -9.98
N TYR A 91 -8.41 12.70 -10.40
CA TYR A 91 -7.37 12.83 -11.42
C TYR A 91 -7.93 13.16 -12.81
N GLY A 92 -9.12 12.66 -13.15
CA GLY A 92 -9.82 12.96 -14.39
C GLY A 92 -10.22 14.42 -14.56
N ASN A 93 -10.34 15.18 -13.46
CA ASN A 93 -10.63 16.62 -13.50
C ASN A 93 -9.44 17.48 -13.97
N PHE A 94 -8.24 16.91 -14.05
CA PHE A 94 -7.07 17.56 -14.63
C PHE A 94 -7.00 17.28 -16.13
N SER A 95 -6.53 18.24 -16.91
CA SER A 95 -6.13 18.01 -18.30
C SER A 95 -4.97 17.01 -18.39
N ASP A 96 -4.78 16.39 -19.55
CA ASP A 96 -3.65 15.45 -19.76
C ASP A 96 -2.30 16.15 -19.54
N ALA A 97 -2.19 17.43 -19.91
CA ALA A 97 -0.97 18.23 -19.69
C ALA A 97 -0.70 18.48 -18.21
N GLU A 98 -1.72 18.78 -17.41
CA GLU A 98 -1.60 18.94 -15.97
C GLU A 98 -1.23 17.63 -15.27
N ARG A 99 -1.86 16.52 -15.67
CA ARG A 99 -1.51 15.19 -15.15
C ARG A 99 -0.06 14.83 -15.46
N GLN A 100 0.39 15.08 -16.69
CA GLN A 100 1.77 14.83 -17.09
C GLN A 100 2.76 15.69 -16.31
N CYS A 101 2.46 17.00 -16.15
CA CYS A 101 3.26 17.92 -15.35
C CYS A 101 3.34 17.48 -13.88
N TYR A 102 2.22 17.09 -13.27
CA TYR A 102 2.17 16.57 -11.91
C TYR A 102 3.06 15.34 -11.73
N LEU A 103 2.98 14.38 -12.66
CA LEU A 103 3.83 13.18 -12.63
C LEU A 103 5.31 13.53 -12.77
N GLU A 104 5.67 14.44 -13.67
CA GLU A 104 7.05 14.88 -13.87
C GLU A 104 7.62 15.56 -12.62
N LEU A 105 6.88 16.51 -12.04
CA LEU A 105 7.29 17.23 -10.84
C LEU A 105 7.44 16.28 -9.65
N THR A 106 6.48 15.39 -9.45
CA THR A 106 6.52 14.40 -8.36
C THR A 106 7.69 13.43 -8.52
N ARG A 107 7.97 12.94 -9.74
CA ARG A 107 9.15 12.09 -10.01
C ARG A 107 10.45 12.82 -9.69
N ARG A 108 10.59 14.05 -10.18
CA ARG A 108 11.79 14.87 -9.92
C ARG A 108 12.00 15.13 -8.44
N LEU A 109 10.92 15.46 -7.71
CA LEU A 109 10.97 15.66 -6.26
C LEU A 109 11.43 14.39 -5.53
N ASN A 110 10.87 13.22 -5.89
CA ASN A 110 11.25 11.95 -5.28
C ASN A 110 12.72 11.59 -5.52
N THR A 111 13.24 11.83 -6.74
CA THR A 111 14.66 11.65 -7.06
C THR A 111 15.54 12.54 -6.18
N ASN A 112 15.25 13.85 -6.16
CA ASN A 112 16.02 14.82 -5.37
C ASN A 112 16.01 14.48 -3.88
N LEU A 113 14.86 14.08 -3.34
CA LEU A 113 14.74 13.68 -1.93
C LEU A 113 15.60 12.45 -1.61
N ARG A 114 15.60 11.44 -2.48
CA ARG A 114 16.41 10.23 -2.31
C ARG A 114 17.90 10.55 -2.31
N GLU A 115 18.34 11.42 -3.22
CA GLU A 115 19.74 11.85 -3.30
C GLU A 115 20.19 12.60 -2.05
N GLU A 116 19.37 13.55 -1.56
CA GLU A 116 19.71 14.30 -0.35
C GLU A 116 19.72 13.41 0.90
N LEU A 117 18.79 12.45 1.02
CA LEU A 117 18.81 11.48 2.12
C LEU A 117 20.10 10.64 2.11
N GLN A 118 20.54 10.18 0.94
CA GLN A 118 21.80 9.44 0.81
C GLN A 118 23.01 10.31 1.15
N ALA A 119 23.02 11.58 0.73
CA ALA A 119 24.07 12.53 1.08
C ALA A 119 24.14 12.77 2.60
N GLN A 120 23.00 12.95 3.26
CA GLN A 120 22.94 13.11 4.72
C GLN A 120 23.45 11.89 5.48
N LEU A 121 23.12 10.67 5.04
CA LEU A 121 23.65 9.45 5.65
C LEU A 121 25.16 9.35 5.50
N LYS A 122 25.73 9.66 4.33
CA LYS A 122 27.18 9.69 4.13
C LYS A 122 27.89 10.71 5.04
N ARG A 123 27.29 11.88 5.24
CA ARG A 123 27.81 12.94 6.14
C ARG A 123 27.80 12.53 7.61
N ARG A 124 26.95 11.58 8.03
CA ARG A 124 26.86 11.10 9.43
C ARG A 124 27.81 9.95 9.76
N THR A 125 28.34 9.28 8.74
CA THR A 125 29.24 8.12 8.89
C THR A 125 30.72 8.51 8.70
N LEU A 126 30.99 9.79 8.42
CA LEU A 126 32.31 10.44 8.42
C LEU A 126 32.45 11.28 9.68
#